data_AF-A0A951FWV3-F1
#
_entry.id   AF-A0A951FWV3-F1
#
_cell.length_a   1.000
_cell.length_b   1.000
_cell.length_c   1.000
_cell.angle_alpha   90.00
_cell.angle_beta   90.00
_cell.angle_gamma   90.00
#
_symmetry.space_group_name_H-M   'P 1'
#
loop_
_entity.id
_entity.type
_entity.pdbx_description
1 polymer ?
#
loop_
_entity_poly.entity_id
_entity_poly.type
_entity_poly.pdbx_seq_one_letter_code
_entity_poly.pdbx_strand_id
1 'polypeptide(L)' 'SDDELRAATLELIEFTRNLVEPAGAAPLAAVHKLGARLTGRRVALICSGGNISPAQLRELLDWGGSGSQTAGEARC' A
#
# COMPACT_ATOMS: atom_id res chain seq x y z
N SER A 1 -4.22 -10.07 -3.22
CA SER A 1 -4.02 -10.10 -4.68
C SER A 1 -2.91 -9.14 -5.00
N ASP A 2 -2.39 -9.22 -6.22
CA ASP A 2 -1.34 -8.29 -6.66
C ASP A 2 -1.84 -6.85 -6.69
N ASP A 3 -3.12 -6.62 -7.01
CA ASP A 3 -3.73 -5.28 -6.98
C ASP A 3 -3.78 -4.68 -5.58
N GLU A 4 -4.08 -5.48 -4.55
CA GLU A 4 -4.05 -5.02 -3.15
C GLU A 4 -2.63 -4.66 -2.71
N LEU A 5 -1.62 -5.39 -3.18
CA LEU A 5 -0.21 -5.04 -2.93
C LEU A 5 0.16 -3.74 -3.64
N ARG A 6 -0.26 -3.55 -4.89
CA ARG A 6 -0.03 -2.30 -5.64
C ARG A 6 -0.69 -1.11 -4.95
N ALA A 7 -1.95 -1.23 -4.54
CA ALA A 7 -2.67 -0.21 -3.80
C ALA A 7 -1.95 0.15 -2.48
N ALA A 8 -1.59 -0.85 -1.68
CA ALA A 8 -0.88 -0.64 -0.43
C ALA A 8 0.52 -0.03 -0.64
N THR A 9 1.21 -0.39 -1.73
CA THR A 9 2.52 0.19 -2.09
C THR A 9 2.38 1.67 -2.41
N LEU A 10 1.40 2.05 -3.23
CA LEU A 10 1.12 3.45 -3.54
C LEU A 10 0.74 4.24 -2.28
N GLU A 11 -0.14 3.69 -1.45
CA GLU A 11 -0.59 4.30 -0.20
C GLU A 11 0.60 4.59 0.73
N LEU A 12 1.48 3.61 0.96
CA LEU A 12 2.67 3.83 1.77
C LEU A 12 3.59 4.90 1.19
N ILE A 13 3.81 4.92 -0.13
CA ILE A 13 4.65 5.94 -0.78
C ILE A 13 4.03 7.33 -0.59
N GLU A 14 2.72 7.45 -0.76
CA GLU A 14 2.00 8.72 -0.65
C GLU A 14 2.03 9.26 0.79
N PHE A 15 1.68 8.43 1.77
CA PHE A 15 1.55 8.87 3.16
C PHE A 15 2.88 8.99 3.89
N THR A 16 3.83 8.09 3.62
CA THR A 16 5.12 8.08 4.35
C THR A 16 6.22 8.82 3.61
N ARG A 17 6.05 9.08 2.30
CA ARG A 17 7.07 9.65 1.40
C ARG A 17 8.34 8.81 1.32
N ASN A 18 8.28 7.54 1.72
CA ASN A 18 9.35 6.56 1.57
C ASN A 18 9.01 5.61 0.42
N LEU A 19 10.02 5.24 -0.37
CA LEU A 19 9.86 4.18 -1.35
C LEU A 19 9.72 2.83 -0.64
N VAL A 20 8.75 2.03 -1.08
CA VAL A 20 8.52 0.68 -0.60
C VAL A 20 8.29 -0.23 -1.80
N GLU A 21 8.74 -1.47 -1.69
CA GLU A 21 8.45 -2.52 -2.68
C GLU A 21 7.18 -3.30 -2.30
N PRO A 22 6.56 -4.06 -3.23
CA PRO A 22 5.32 -4.80 -2.93
C PRO A 22 5.41 -5.73 -1.70
N ALA A 23 6.56 -6.39 -1.50
CA ALA A 23 6.78 -7.22 -0.32
C ALA A 23 6.78 -6.41 0.99
N GLY A 24 7.36 -5.21 0.99
CA GLY A 24 7.35 -4.28 2.12
C GLY A 24 5.97 -3.69 2.42
N ALA A 25 5.07 -3.65 1.42
CA ALA A 25 3.70 -3.16 1.57
C ALA A 25 2.69 -4.25 1.97
N ALA A 26 3.07 -5.53 1.92
CA ALA A 26 2.20 -6.65 2.25
C ALA A 26 1.51 -6.56 3.63
N PRO A 27 2.17 -6.06 4.70
CA PRO A 27 1.51 -5.87 5.99
C PRO A 27 0.33 -4.88 5.93
N LEU A 28 0.46 -3.81 5.14
CA LEU A 28 -0.63 -2.84 4.98
C LEU A 28 -1.81 -3.46 4.22
N ALA A 29 -1.55 -4.19 3.13
CA ALA A 29 -2.58 -4.92 2.41
C ALA A 29 -3.33 -5.93 3.31
N ALA A 30 -2.61 -6.57 4.25
CA ALA A 30 -3.21 -7.46 5.23
C ALA A 30 -4.06 -6.70 6.27
N VAL A 31 -3.62 -5.53 6.74
CA VAL A 31 -4.39 -4.69 7.68
C VAL A 31 -5.76 -4.34 7.11
N HIS A 32 -5.83 -3.97 5.84
CA HIS A 32 -7.09 -3.66 5.16
C HIS A 32 -8.09 -4.83 5.20
N LYS A 33 -7.61 -6.07 5.20
CA LYS A 33 -8.44 -7.28 5.34
C LYS A 33 -8.80 -7.62 6.79
N LEU A 34 -7.93 -7.26 7.72
CA LEU A 34 -8.12 -7.55 9.14
C LEU A 34 -9.14 -6.60 9.77
N GLY A 35 -9.33 -5.39 9.22
CA GLY A 35 -10.46 -4.49 9.49
C GLY A 35 -10.88 -4.45 10.97
N ALA A 36 -12.11 -4.91 11.23
CA ALA A 36 -12.73 -4.89 12.57
C ALA A 36 -11.91 -5.59 13.67
N ARG A 37 -11.03 -6.55 13.33
CA ARG A 37 -10.18 -7.25 14.31
C ARG A 37 -9.14 -6.31 14.94
N LEU A 38 -8.80 -5.23 14.25
CA LEU A 38 -7.80 -4.25 14.66
C LEU A 38 -8.43 -2.97 15.23
N THR A 39 -9.76 -2.85 15.24
CA THR A 39 -10.46 -1.68 15.78
C THR A 39 -10.06 -1.41 17.23
N GLY A 40 -9.71 -0.15 17.53
CA GLY A 40 -9.28 0.29 18.85
C GLY A 40 -7.87 -0.15 19.24
N ARG A 41 -7.12 -0.83 18.36
CA ARG A 41 -5.74 -1.24 18.62
C ARG A 41 -4.76 -0.27 17.96
N ARG A 42 -3.64 -0.01 18.65
CA ARG A 42 -2.47 0.64 18.05
C ARG A 42 -1.66 -0.42 17.31
N VAL A 43 -1.55 -0.27 15.99
CA VAL A 43 -0.87 -1.23 15.12
C VAL A 43 0.34 -0.56 14.49
N ALA A 44 1.47 -1.26 14.45
CA ALA A 44 2.65 -0.87 13.72
C ALA A 44 2.92 -1.88 12.59
N LEU A 45 3.40 -1.40 11.45
CA LEU A 45 3.75 -2.21 10.30
C LEU A 45 5.26 -2.16 10.08
N ILE A 46 5.83 -3.31 9.75
CA ILE A 46 7.25 -3.41 9.38
C ILE A 46 7.35 -3.30 7.87
N CYS A 47 7.85 -2.16 7.38
CA CYS A 47 8.21 -2.00 5.97
C CYS A 47 9.65 -2.54 5.80
N SER A 48 9.78 -3.80 5.36
CA SER A 48 11.07 -4.51 5.35
C SER A 48 12.09 -3.98 4.34
N GLY A 49 11.64 -3.31 3.28
CA GLY A 49 12.51 -2.86 2.19
C GLY A 49 11.83 -1.93 1.19
N GLY A 50 12.66 -1.19 0.45
CA GLY A 50 12.23 -0.21 -0.55
C GLY A 50 13.01 -0.32 -1.86
N ASN A 51 13.43 -1.54 -2.23
CA ASN A 51 14.26 -1.78 -3.43
C ASN A 51 13.41 -1.81 -4.71
N ILE A 52 12.44 -0.92 -4.82
CA ILE A 52 11.62 -0.76 -6.02
C ILE A 52 12.45 -0.08 -7.11
N SER A 53 12.52 -0.69 -8.30
CA SER A 53 13.22 -0.09 -9.42
C SER A 53 12.44 1.10 -10.00
N PRO A 54 13.10 2.07 -10.67
CA PRO A 54 12.40 3.16 -11.35
C PRO A 54 11.35 2.70 -12.37
N ALA A 55 11.62 1.59 -13.08
CA ALA A 55 10.66 1.01 -14.03
C ALA A 55 9.40 0.48 -13.32
N GLN A 56 9.58 -0.28 -12.24
CA GLN A 56 8.44 -0.77 -11.44
C GLN A 56 7.66 0.37 -10.78
N LEU A 57 8.36 1.40 -10.30
CA LEU A 57 7.71 2.59 -9.76
C LEU A 57 6.88 3.32 -10.82
N ARG A 58 7.42 3.46 -12.04
CA ARG A 58 6.70 4.05 -13.17
C ARG A 58 5.43 3.27 -13.50
N GLU A 59 5.54 1.95 -13.64
CA GLU A 59 4.39 1.06 -13.88
C GLU A 59 3.34 1.16 -12.77
N LEU A 60 3.78 1.24 -11.51
CA LEU A 60 2.90 1.39 -10.36
C LEU A 60 2.14 2.73 -10.39
N LEU A 61 2.83 3.83 -10.69
CA LEU A 61 2.23 5.16 -10.79
C LEU A 61 1.26 5.27 -11.98
N ASP A 62 1.63 4.67 -13.11
CA ASP A 62 0.76 4.63 -14.31
C ASP A 62 -0.48 3.75 -14.04
N TRP A 63 -0.33 2.65 -13.30
CA TRP A 63 -1.44 1.84 -12.80
C TRP A 63 -2.39 2.67 -11.91
N GLY A 64 -1.86 3.37 -10.90
CA GLY A 64 -2.65 4.21 -10.00
C GLY A 64 -3.35 5.40 -10.68
N GLY A 65 -2.77 5.95 -11.75
CA GLY A 65 -3.35 7.03 -12.54
C GLY A 65 -4.50 6.61 -13.47
N SER A 66 -4.64 5.31 -13.75
CA SER A 66 -5.61 4.78 -14.73
C SER A 66 -7.00 4.46 -14.18
N GLY A 67 -7.28 4.75 -12.91
CA GLY A 67 -8.65 4.83 -12.38
C GLY A 67 -9.31 3.52 -11.98
N SER A 68 -8.61 2.62 -11.28
CA SER A 68 -9.24 1.48 -10.60
C SER A 68 -9.33 1.70 -9.09
N GLN A 69 -10.54 2.01 -8.61
CA GLN A 69 -11.01 1.79 -7.22
C GLN A 69 -10.64 0.34 -6.81
N THR A 70 -10.13 -0.02 -5.62
CA THR A 70 -10.74 0.10 -4.29
C THR A 70 -9.72 -0.21 -3.17
N ALA A 71 -9.55 0.71 -2.23
CA ALA A 71 -9.43 0.46 -0.79
C ALA A 71 -9.44 1.83 -0.09
N GLY A 72 -10.53 2.14 0.61
CA GLY A 72 -10.61 3.34 1.45
C GLY A 72 -11.49 4.46 0.89
N GLU A 73 -12.82 4.25 0.91
CA GLU A 73 -13.69 5.32 1.37
C GLU A 73 -13.35 5.63 2.83
N ALA A 74 -12.30 6.42 2.98
CA ALA A 74 -11.97 7.24 4.13
C ALA A 74 -11.07 8.37 3.60
N ARG A 75 -11.60 9.11 2.62
CA ARG A 75 -11.16 10.50 2.43
C ARG A 75 -11.69 11.26 3.66
N CYS A 76 -10.83 12.09 4.27
CA CYS A 76 -11.17 12.95 5.41
C CYS A 76 -12.58 13.55 5.33
#